data_AF-A0AAV2CYA7-F1
#
_entry.id   AF-A0AAV2CYA7-F1
#
_cell.length_a   1.000
_cell.length_b   1.000
_cell.length_c   1.000
_cell.angle_alpha   90.00
_cell.angle_beta   90.00
_cell.angle_gamma   90.00
#
_symmetry.space_group_name_H-M   'P 1'
#
loop_
_entity.id
_entity.type
_entity.pdbx_description
1 polymer ?
#
loop_
_entity_poly.entity_id
_entity_poly.type
_entity_poly.pdbx_seq_one_letter_code
_entity_poly.pdbx_strand_id
1 'polypeptide(L)'
;MEVSVYLESIRDLEVELRTDWTNEVIYWKQKSRVEWLQEGDKNTSYFHLVTQSRRKWNFISGLFAPNGSWETEEDGKAIVASDVYSSLFSTDGMDA
;
A
#
# COMPACT_ATOMS: atom_id res chain seq x y z
N MET A 1 -16.27 -49.51 13.49
CA MET A 1 -16.17 -48.46 14.54
C MET A 1 -15.11 -47.43 14.14
N GLU A 2 -13.87 -47.84 13.85
CA GLU A 2 -12.80 -46.93 13.38
C GLU A 2 -13.16 -46.07 12.16
N VAL A 3 -13.68 -46.65 11.08
CA VAL A 3 -14.01 -45.87 9.85
C VAL A 3 -15.04 -44.78 10.12
N SER A 4 -15.98 -45.01 11.04
CA SER A 4 -16.98 -44.01 11.44
C SER A 4 -16.34 -42.85 12.19
N VAL A 5 -15.41 -43.15 13.09
CA VAL A 5 -14.67 -42.15 13.87
C VAL A 5 -13.78 -41.30 12.96
N TYR A 6 -13.12 -41.92 11.97
CA TYR A 6 -12.33 -41.19 10.97
C TYR A 6 -13.19 -40.27 10.11
N LEU A 7 -14.37 -40.73 9.66
CA LEU A 7 -15.28 -39.90 8.87
C LEU A 7 -15.85 -38.72 9.67
N GLU A 8 -16.09 -38.92 10.96
CA GLU A 8 -16.53 -37.86 11.87
C GLU A 8 -15.43 -36.83 12.08
N SER A 9 -14.19 -37.27 12.33
CA SER A 9 -13.03 -36.39 12.45
C SER A 9 -12.75 -35.58 11.17
N ILE A 10 -12.93 -36.18 9.98
CA ILE A 10 -12.78 -35.47 8.70
C ILE A 10 -13.85 -34.37 8.58
N ARG A 11 -15.09 -34.66 8.95
CA ARG A 11 -16.18 -33.66 8.90
C ARG A 11 -15.93 -32.50 9.85
N ASP A 12 -15.46 -32.78 11.05
CA ASP A 12 -15.18 -31.73 12.04
C ASP A 12 -14.07 -30.79 11.55
N LEU A 13 -13.00 -31.36 10.99
CA LEU A 13 -11.91 -30.58 10.40
C LEU A 13 -12.38 -29.75 9.18
N GLU A 14 -13.25 -30.30 8.34
CA GLU A 14 -13.82 -29.54 7.20
C GLU A 14 -14.67 -28.36 7.66
N VAL A 15 -15.42 -28.52 8.76
CA VAL A 15 -16.22 -27.45 9.35
C VAL A 15 -15.31 -26.39 9.95
N GLU A 16 -14.32 -26.79 10.75
CA GLU A 16 -13.36 -25.86 11.36
C GLU A 16 -12.64 -25.04 10.29
N LEU A 17 -12.08 -25.70 9.26
CA LEU A 17 -11.40 -25.04 8.15
C LEU A 17 -12.30 -24.04 7.42
N ARG A 18 -13.57 -24.40 7.18
CA ARG A 18 -14.53 -23.50 6.54
C ARG A 18 -14.83 -22.28 7.41
N THR A 19 -14.89 -22.48 8.71
CA THR A 19 -15.17 -21.42 9.68
C THR A 19 -14.01 -20.44 9.75
N ASP A 20 -12.78 -20.95 9.84
CA ASP A 20 -11.55 -20.15 9.84
C ASP A 20 -11.39 -19.36 8.55
N TRP A 21 -11.60 -20.00 7.40
CA TRP A 21 -11.59 -19.32 6.10
C TRP A 21 -12.61 -18.18 6.05
N THR A 22 -13.83 -18.41 6.55
CA THR A 22 -14.88 -17.40 6.56
C THR A 22 -14.51 -16.21 7.46
N ASN A 23 -13.94 -16.49 8.63
CA ASN A 23 -13.46 -15.48 9.56
C ASN A 23 -12.32 -14.65 8.95
N GLU A 24 -11.37 -15.30 8.29
CA GLU A 24 -10.27 -14.64 7.61
C GLU A 24 -10.76 -13.73 6.48
N VAL A 25 -11.69 -14.21 5.65
CA VAL A 25 -12.32 -13.39 4.59
C VAL A 25 -13.03 -12.17 5.17
N ILE A 26 -13.79 -12.32 6.25
CA ILE A 26 -14.48 -11.20 6.92
C ILE A 26 -13.46 -10.22 7.50
N TYR A 27 -12.44 -10.72 8.18
CA TYR A 27 -11.38 -9.92 8.79
C TYR A 27 -10.66 -9.07 7.74
N TRP A 28 -10.22 -9.68 6.63
CA TRP A 28 -9.55 -8.96 5.56
C TRP A 28 -10.49 -8.02 4.80
N LYS A 29 -11.76 -8.38 4.63
CA LYS A 29 -12.77 -7.48 4.05
C LYS A 29 -12.97 -6.21 4.89
N GLN A 30 -13.05 -6.34 6.22
CA GLN A 30 -13.18 -5.19 7.12
C GLN A 30 -11.90 -4.35 7.17
N LYS A 31 -10.74 -5.00 7.28
CA LYS A 31 -9.44 -4.34 7.44
C LYS A 31 -9.01 -3.59 6.19
N SER A 32 -9.29 -4.16 5.03
CA SER A 32 -8.78 -3.64 3.77
C SER A 32 -9.48 -2.33 3.37
N ARG A 33 -10.70 -2.03 3.87
CA ARG A 33 -11.55 -0.91 3.38
C ARG A 33 -11.68 -0.93 1.85
N VAL A 34 -11.53 -2.11 1.23
CA VAL A 34 -11.35 -2.25 -0.21
C VAL A 34 -12.71 -2.22 -0.89
N GLU A 35 -13.17 -1.00 -1.21
CA GLU A 35 -14.22 -0.77 -2.22
C GLU A 35 -13.79 -1.33 -3.60
N TRP A 36 -12.48 -1.41 -3.84
CA TRP A 36 -11.86 -1.90 -5.08
C TRP A 36 -12.28 -3.34 -5.47
N LEU A 37 -12.50 -4.21 -4.48
CA LEU A 37 -12.87 -5.62 -4.65
C LEU A 37 -14.33 -5.78 -5.04
N GLN A 38 -15.17 -4.79 -4.71
CA GLN A 38 -16.59 -4.79 -5.04
C GLN A 38 -16.84 -4.38 -6.50
N GLU A 39 -15.98 -3.53 -7.08
CA GLU A 39 -16.07 -3.14 -8.50
C GLU A 39 -15.25 -4.03 -9.45
N GLY A 40 -14.36 -4.87 -8.90
CA GLY A 40 -13.50 -5.79 -9.66
C GLY A 40 -12.41 -5.07 -10.46
N ASP A 41 -11.62 -5.82 -11.24
CA ASP A 41 -10.59 -5.29 -12.17
C ASP A 41 -11.19 -4.55 -13.39
N LYS A 42 -12.47 -4.17 -13.29
CA LYS A 42 -13.08 -3.28 -14.28
C LYS A 42 -12.42 -1.94 -14.06
N ASN A 43 -11.75 -1.42 -15.08
CA ASN A 43 -11.15 -0.09 -15.10
C ASN A 43 -12.26 0.99 -15.02
N THR A 44 -12.99 1.04 -13.90
CA THR A 44 -14.18 1.87 -13.72
C THR A 44 -13.78 3.33 -13.64
N SER A 45 -14.72 4.22 -13.96
CA SER A 45 -14.52 5.66 -13.81
C SER A 45 -14.11 6.02 -12.38
N TYR A 46 -14.58 5.27 -11.37
CA TYR A 46 -14.18 5.46 -9.98
C TYR A 46 -12.67 5.29 -9.79
N PHE A 47 -12.06 4.22 -10.34
CA PHE A 47 -10.61 4.01 -10.22
C PHE A 47 -9.77 5.07 -10.92
N HIS A 48 -10.24 5.53 -12.08
CA HIS A 48 -9.58 6.64 -12.77
C HIS A 48 -9.67 7.94 -11.96
N LEU A 49 -10.83 8.22 -11.34
CA LEU A 49 -11.02 9.40 -10.50
C LEU A 49 -10.16 9.33 -9.23
N VAL A 50 -10.14 8.19 -8.54
CA VAL A 50 -9.29 7.99 -7.35
C VAL A 50 -7.82 8.10 -7.71
N THR A 51 -7.38 7.47 -8.80
CA THR A 51 -5.99 7.56 -9.28
C THR A 51 -5.63 8.98 -9.66
N GLN A 52 -6.52 9.70 -10.35
CA GLN A 52 -6.27 11.10 -10.71
C GLN A 52 -6.21 12.00 -9.48
N SER A 53 -7.10 11.79 -8.50
CA SER A 53 -7.09 12.53 -7.23
C SER A 53 -5.78 12.30 -6.47
N ARG A 54 -5.32 11.05 -6.36
CA ARG A 54 -4.02 10.70 -5.75
C ARG A 54 -2.86 11.32 -6.51
N ARG A 55 -2.88 11.28 -7.85
CA ARG A 55 -1.85 11.94 -8.69
C ARG A 55 -1.80 13.44 -8.43
N LYS A 56 -2.95 14.11 -8.32
CA LYS A 56 -3.01 15.54 -7.99
C LYS A 56 -2.49 15.82 -6.58
N TRP A 57 -2.85 15.00 -5.61
CA TRP A 57 -2.43 15.19 -4.21
C TRP A 57 -0.93 14.93 -4.00
N ASN A 58 -0.39 13.95 -4.71
CA ASN A 58 1.03 13.60 -4.67
C ASN A 58 1.89 14.43 -5.65
N PHE A 59 1.29 15.36 -6.40
CA PHE A 59 2.03 16.16 -7.35
C PHE A 59 2.89 17.19 -6.63
N ILE A 60 4.21 17.05 -6.76
CA ILE A 60 5.17 18.04 -6.28
C ILE A 60 5.34 19.09 -7.37
N SER A 61 4.76 20.28 -7.14
CA SER A 61 4.78 21.39 -8.11
C SER A 61 6.17 21.95 -8.37
N GLY A 62 7.05 21.87 -7.37
CA GLY A 62 8.44 22.29 -7.48
C GLY A 62 9.15 22.10 -6.15
N LEU A 63 10.47 22.17 -6.20
CA LEU A 63 11.34 22.10 -5.03
C LEU A 63 12.20 23.35 -4.96
N PHE A 64 12.45 23.82 -3.75
CA PHE A 64 13.36 24.94 -3.51
C PHE A 64 14.76 24.40 -3.32
N ALA A 65 15.66 24.81 -4.19
CA ALA A 65 17.05 24.40 -4.17
C ALA A 65 17.86 25.22 -3.13
N PRO A 66 18.94 24.66 -2.57
CA PRO A 66 19.80 25.37 -1.61
C PRO A 66 20.45 26.65 -2.17
N ASN A 67 20.63 26.72 -3.50
CA ASN A 67 21.14 27.90 -4.20
C ASN A 67 20.10 29.04 -4.34
N GLY A 68 18.88 28.85 -3.85
CA GLY A 68 17.78 29.80 -3.91
C GLY A 68 16.89 29.70 -5.16
N SER A 69 17.13 28.74 -6.07
CA SER A 69 16.27 28.55 -7.25
C SER A 69 15.03 27.71 -6.94
N TRP A 70 13.94 27.97 -7.68
CA TRP A 70 12.73 27.17 -7.63
C TRP A 70 12.67 26.26 -8.85
N GLU A 71 12.89 24.97 -8.64
CA GLU A 71 12.94 23.99 -9.71
C GLU A 71 11.57 23.35 -9.92
N THR A 72 11.03 23.47 -11.14
CA THR A 72 9.73 22.90 -11.53
C THR A 72 9.85 21.76 -12.54
N GLU A 73 11.00 21.65 -13.21
CA GLU A 73 11.32 20.54 -14.10
C GLU A 73 11.65 19.29 -13.29
N GLU A 74 11.30 18.12 -13.83
CA GLU A 74 11.44 16.86 -13.09
C GLU A 74 12.91 16.51 -12.84
N ASP A 75 13.79 16.76 -13.82
CA ASP A 75 15.23 16.56 -13.69
C ASP A 75 15.81 17.50 -12.61
N GLY A 76 15.38 18.77 -12.59
CA GLY A 76 15.78 19.73 -11.57
C GLY A 76 15.33 19.31 -10.17
N LYS A 77 14.07 18.88 -10.02
CA LYS A 77 13.56 18.34 -8.74
C LYS A 77 14.35 17.11 -8.27
N ALA A 78 14.68 16.19 -9.19
CA ALA A 78 15.43 14.98 -8.85
C ALA A 78 16.83 15.31 -8.30
N ILE A 79 17.52 16.28 -8.92
CA ILE A 79 18.82 16.78 -8.45
C ILE A 79 18.68 17.40 -7.06
N VAL A 80 17.74 18.33 -6.87
CA VAL A 80 17.51 19.00 -5.57
C VAL A 80 17.20 17.99 -4.48
N ALA A 81 16.34 17.01 -4.75
CA ALA A 81 16.02 15.95 -3.78
C ALA A 81 17.26 15.11 -3.44
N SER A 82 18.03 14.71 -4.46
CA SER A 82 19.26 13.94 -4.27
C SER A 82 20.27 14.69 -3.40
N ASP A 83 20.55 15.95 -3.72
CA ASP A 83 21.53 16.76 -3.01
C ASP A 83 21.14 16.98 -1.53
N VAL A 84 19.85 17.27 -1.30
CA VAL A 84 19.31 17.44 0.05
C VAL A 84 19.42 16.13 0.84
N TYR A 85 19.01 14.99 0.28
CA TYR A 85 19.13 13.73 1.01
C TYR A 85 20.58 13.28 1.19
N SER A 86 21.44 13.47 0.20
CA SER A 86 22.87 13.17 0.31
C SER A 86 23.52 14.00 1.42
N SER A 87 23.20 15.28 1.55
CA SER A 87 23.69 16.12 2.65
C SER A 87 23.08 15.75 4.01
N LEU A 88 21.77 15.44 4.07
CA LEU A 88 21.12 15.01 5.31
C LEU A 88 21.69 13.70 5.87
N PHE A 89 22.09 12.78 5.00
CA PHE A 89 22.62 11.47 5.37
C PHE A 89 24.15 11.39 5.33
N SER A 90 24.83 12.45 4.87
CA SER A 90 26.27 12.62 5.02
C SER A 90 26.51 13.50 6.23
N THR A 91 26.66 12.87 7.38
CA THR A 91 26.96 13.53 8.66
C THR A 91 28.10 14.52 8.51
N ASP A 92 27.87 15.79 8.83
CA ASP A 92 28.95 16.66 9.28
C ASP A 92 29.03 16.55 10.80
N GLY A 93 30.17 16.07 11.28
CA GLY A 93 30.55 16.17 12.70
C GLY A 93 29.92 15.15 13.64
N MET A 94 30.66 14.06 13.88
CA MET A 94 31.19 13.74 15.22
C MET A 94 30.78 14.76 16.32
N ASP A 95 29.86 14.39 17.20
CA ASP A 95 29.69 15.07 18.48
C ASP A 95 29.69 14.04 19.62
N ALA A 96 30.73 14.17 20.45
CA ALA A 96 31.09 13.53 21.74
C ALA A 96 31.63 12.09 21.74
#